data_AF-A0A3B8MPM1-F1
#
_entry.id   AF-A0A3B8MPM1-F1
#
_cell.length_a   1.000
_cell.length_b   1.000
_cell.length_c   1.000
_cell.angle_alpha   90.00
_cell.angle_beta   90.00
_cell.angle_gamma   90.00
#
_symmetry.space_group_name_H-M   'P 1'
#
loop_
_entity.id
_entity.type
_entity.pdbx_description
1 polymer ?
#
loop_
_entity_poly.entity_id
_entity_poly.type
_entity_poly.pdbx_seq_one_letter_code
_entity_poly.pdbx_strand_id
1 'polypeptide(L)'
;HYPGKDGIFGRKSSEFVTPENLLGLDPDDPNGKDDFNSINNLNVPEKTPVLVKLTSKDVIHSFKVPVLRLTQDAIPGQEIPFWFNTTRTGSFDIACAQLCGLGHYRMRGQIHIQTQADFDAWLAEQQVEESEDEFSF
;
A
#
# COMPACT_ATOMS: atom_id res chain seq x y z
N HIS A 1 -2.52 -1.29 -1.02
CA HIS A 1 -2.80 -2.41 -1.94
C HIS A 1 -1.61 -2.57 -2.85
N TYR A 2 -1.43 -3.79 -3.32
CA TYR A 2 -0.36 -4.19 -4.23
C TYR A 2 -1.00 -4.61 -5.55
N PRO A 3 -0.29 -4.41 -6.67
CA PRO A 3 -0.69 -5.07 -7.89
C PRO A 3 -0.45 -6.57 -7.70
N GLY A 4 -1.34 -7.40 -8.22
CA GLY A 4 -1.21 -8.84 -8.12
C GLY A 4 -0.06 -9.42 -8.96
N LYS A 5 -0.27 -10.59 -9.55
CA LYS A 5 0.75 -11.27 -10.38
C LYS A 5 1.02 -10.52 -11.67
N ASP A 6 0.03 -9.81 -12.17
CA ASP A 6 0.12 -9.07 -13.43
C ASP A 6 0.95 -7.78 -13.31
N GLY A 7 1.18 -7.29 -12.08
CA GLY A 7 1.89 -6.05 -11.81
C GLY A 7 1.12 -4.79 -12.20
N ILE A 8 -0.19 -4.89 -12.47
CA ILE A 8 -1.05 -3.82 -12.96
C ILE A 8 -2.16 -3.59 -11.95
N PHE A 9 -2.24 -2.38 -11.39
CA PHE A 9 -3.37 -2.01 -10.55
C PHE A 9 -4.67 -1.93 -11.35
N GLY A 10 -5.75 -2.47 -10.77
CA GLY A 10 -7.10 -2.25 -11.25
C GLY A 10 -7.50 -0.77 -11.27
N ARG A 11 -8.43 -0.41 -12.15
CA ARG A 11 -9.04 0.92 -12.15
C ARG A 11 -9.75 1.18 -10.83
N LYS A 12 -9.67 2.44 -10.39
CA LYS A 12 -10.36 2.92 -9.19
C LYS A 12 -11.17 4.16 -9.49
N SER A 13 -12.32 4.29 -8.82
CA SER A 13 -13.16 5.48 -8.85
C SER A 13 -13.81 5.69 -7.48
N SER A 14 -14.03 6.96 -7.10
CA SER A 14 -14.80 7.29 -5.91
C SER A 14 -16.24 6.76 -5.96
N GLU A 15 -16.77 6.53 -7.17
CA GLU A 15 -18.13 6.01 -7.39
C GLU A 15 -18.28 4.55 -6.93
N PHE A 16 -17.19 3.78 -6.92
CA PHE A 16 -17.19 2.39 -6.50
C PHE A 16 -16.92 2.20 -5.00
N VAL A 17 -16.71 3.29 -4.25
CA VAL A 17 -16.40 3.21 -2.82
C VAL A 17 -17.64 2.81 -2.03
N THR A 18 -17.61 1.62 -1.44
CA THR A 18 -18.64 1.09 -0.54
C THR A 18 -17.99 0.59 0.77
N PRO A 19 -18.78 0.25 1.81
CA PRO A 19 -18.21 -0.34 3.03
C PRO A 19 -17.40 -1.62 2.78
N GLU A 20 -17.77 -2.39 1.74
CA GLU A 20 -17.09 -3.63 1.33
C GLU A 20 -15.97 -3.36 0.31
N ASN A 21 -16.07 -2.29 -0.50
CA ASN A 21 -15.06 -1.87 -1.48
C ASN A 21 -14.40 -0.56 -1.06
N LEU A 22 -13.62 -0.62 0.01
CA LEU A 22 -13.01 0.55 0.63
C LEU A 22 -11.96 1.25 -0.24
N LEU A 23 -11.48 0.62 -1.31
CA LEU A 23 -10.51 1.17 -2.25
C LEU A 23 -11.15 1.73 -3.52
N GLY A 24 -12.44 1.47 -3.72
CA GLY A 24 -13.16 1.88 -4.93
C GLY A 24 -12.63 1.18 -6.18
N LEU A 25 -12.19 -0.08 -6.06
CA LEU A 25 -11.76 -0.89 -7.21
C LEU A 25 -12.96 -1.14 -8.12
N ASP A 26 -12.77 -1.00 -9.42
CA ASP A 26 -13.80 -1.30 -10.42
C ASP A 26 -14.04 -2.83 -10.47
N PRO A 27 -15.23 -3.34 -10.10
CA PRO A 27 -15.51 -4.77 -10.07
C PRO A 27 -15.42 -5.43 -11.46
N ASP A 28 -15.60 -4.66 -12.52
CA ASP A 28 -15.57 -5.15 -13.90
C ASP A 28 -14.15 -5.13 -14.49
N ASP A 29 -13.16 -4.59 -13.79
CA ASP A 29 -11.77 -4.55 -14.25
C ASP A 29 -11.04 -5.86 -13.96
N PRO A 30 -10.61 -6.62 -14.99
CA PRO A 30 -9.90 -7.87 -14.78
C PRO A 30 -8.54 -7.71 -14.07
N ASN A 31 -7.88 -6.54 -14.18
CA ASN A 31 -6.58 -6.31 -13.51
C ASN A 31 -6.75 -6.01 -12.02
N GLY A 32 -7.97 -5.71 -11.56
CA GLY A 32 -8.24 -5.47 -10.13
C GLY A 32 -8.53 -6.74 -9.34
N LYS A 33 -8.57 -7.91 -10.00
CA LYS A 33 -9.01 -9.17 -9.37
C LYS A 33 -7.95 -9.84 -8.51
N ASP A 34 -6.69 -9.59 -8.81
CA ASP A 34 -5.54 -10.09 -8.05
C ASP A 34 -4.87 -8.98 -7.21
N ASP A 35 -5.47 -7.78 -7.17
CA ASP A 35 -5.06 -6.69 -6.31
C ASP A 35 -5.44 -7.00 -4.85
N PHE A 36 -4.43 -7.12 -3.99
CA PHE A 36 -4.63 -7.44 -2.58
C PHE A 36 -4.20 -6.31 -1.63
N ASN A 37 -4.66 -6.42 -0.39
CA ASN A 37 -4.57 -5.37 0.63
C ASN A 37 -3.66 -5.77 1.79
N SER A 38 -2.60 -5.00 2.01
CA SER A 38 -1.83 -5.05 3.26
C SER A 38 -2.16 -3.84 4.13
N ILE A 39 -2.54 -4.09 5.38
CA ILE A 39 -2.86 -3.05 6.37
C ILE A 39 -1.65 -2.82 7.26
N ASN A 40 -1.29 -1.54 7.45
CA ASN A 40 -0.17 -1.07 8.26
C ASN A 40 1.23 -1.57 7.87
N ASN A 41 1.35 -2.48 6.89
CA ASN A 41 2.63 -3.01 6.44
C ASN A 41 2.85 -2.69 4.96
N LEU A 42 4.04 -2.18 4.65
CA LEU A 42 4.53 -1.90 3.30
C LEU A 42 5.80 -2.72 3.05
N ASN A 43 5.67 -3.90 2.44
CA ASN A 43 6.77 -4.68 1.93
C ASN A 43 7.28 -4.11 0.59
N VAL A 44 8.59 -3.99 0.45
CA VAL A 44 9.27 -3.53 -0.77
C VAL A 44 10.63 -4.22 -0.96
N PRO A 45 11.07 -4.47 -2.19
CA PRO A 45 12.42 -4.99 -2.46
C PRO A 45 13.51 -3.93 -2.25
N GLU A 46 14.71 -4.36 -1.87
CA GLU A 46 15.91 -3.51 -1.85
C GLU A 46 16.45 -3.22 -3.26
N LYS A 47 17.12 -2.08 -3.43
CA LYS A 47 17.84 -1.68 -4.66
C LYS A 47 16.97 -1.57 -5.92
N THR A 48 15.65 -1.54 -5.75
CA THR A 48 14.69 -1.41 -6.83
C THR A 48 13.90 -0.11 -6.65
N PRO A 49 13.67 0.68 -7.72
CA PRO A 49 12.77 1.82 -7.67
C PRO A 49 11.34 1.39 -7.35
N VAL A 50 10.80 1.92 -6.26
CA VAL A 50 9.42 1.69 -5.83
C VAL A 50 8.59 2.91 -6.17
N LEU A 51 7.48 2.70 -6.88
CA LEU A 51 6.45 3.70 -7.10
C LEU A 51 5.26 3.38 -6.21
N VAL A 52 4.91 4.28 -5.31
CA VAL A 52 3.66 4.22 -4.54
C VAL A 52 2.71 5.32 -5.01
N LYS A 53 1.43 4.99 -5.10
CA LYS A 53 0.35 5.93 -5.40
C LYS A 53 -0.35 6.29 -4.10
N LEU A 54 -0.08 7.49 -3.59
CA LEU A 54 -0.56 7.94 -2.29
C LEU A 54 -1.87 8.72 -2.44
N THR A 55 -2.83 8.41 -1.57
CA THR A 55 -4.08 9.15 -1.44
C THR A 55 -4.59 9.02 -0.01
N SER A 56 -5.58 9.83 0.34
CA SER A 56 -6.25 9.78 1.63
C SER A 56 -7.76 9.65 1.47
N LYS A 57 -8.42 9.07 2.46
CA LYS A 57 -9.88 8.88 2.49
C LYS A 57 -10.63 10.03 3.16
N ASP A 58 -9.98 10.71 4.10
CA ASP A 58 -10.66 11.61 5.04
C ASP A 58 -10.01 12.99 5.11
N VAL A 59 -8.76 13.08 5.57
CA VAL A 59 -8.03 14.33 5.79
C VAL A 59 -6.62 14.23 5.21
N ILE A 60 -5.87 15.33 5.21
CA ILE A 60 -4.47 15.29 4.78
C ILE A 60 -3.65 14.53 5.82
N HIS A 61 -3.06 13.42 5.40
CA HIS A 61 -2.04 12.68 6.15
C HIS A 61 -0.66 12.94 5.55
N SER A 62 0.39 12.56 6.26
CA SER A 62 1.76 12.63 5.73
C SER A 62 2.47 11.30 5.87
N PHE A 63 2.74 10.64 4.75
CA PHE A 63 3.52 9.41 4.70
C PHE A 63 5.00 9.74 4.95
N LYS A 64 5.51 9.39 6.13
CA LYS A 64 6.91 9.64 6.50
C LYS A 64 7.63 8.37 6.93
N VAL A 65 8.79 8.15 6.31
CA VAL A 65 9.75 7.09 6.71
C VAL A 65 11.05 7.77 7.15
N PRO A 66 11.25 8.00 8.46
CA PRO A 66 12.36 8.83 8.96
C PRO A 66 13.74 8.34 8.54
N VAL A 67 13.98 7.02 8.59
CA VAL A 67 15.29 6.43 8.27
C VAL A 67 15.67 6.56 6.79
N LEU A 68 14.68 6.68 5.91
CA LEU A 68 14.86 6.88 4.48
C LEU A 68 14.79 8.38 4.10
N ARG A 69 14.50 9.26 5.06
CA ARG A 69 14.24 10.70 4.84
C ARG A 69 13.14 10.95 3.80
N LEU A 70 12.17 10.05 3.73
CA LEU A 70 11.02 10.18 2.84
C LEU A 70 9.88 10.87 3.56
N THR A 71 9.26 11.83 2.88
CA THR A 71 8.04 12.49 3.34
C THR A 71 7.21 12.86 2.12
N GLN A 72 5.94 12.49 2.12
CA GLN A 72 4.99 12.89 1.08
C GLN A 72 3.59 12.93 1.68
N ASP A 73 2.87 14.02 1.43
CA ASP A 73 1.50 14.15 1.89
C ASP A 73 0.55 13.32 1.03
N ALA A 74 -0.41 12.67 1.70
CA ALA A 74 -1.50 11.94 1.12
C ALA A 74 -2.76 12.81 1.24
N ILE A 75 -3.28 13.25 0.09
CA ILE A 75 -4.33 14.27 0.02
C ILE A 75 -5.63 13.63 -0.47
N PRO A 76 -6.77 13.87 0.20
CA PRO A 76 -8.06 13.38 -0.26
C PRO A 76 -8.39 13.86 -1.68
N GLY A 77 -8.86 12.95 -2.53
CA GLY A 77 -9.23 13.24 -3.92
C GLY A 77 -8.07 13.40 -4.89
N GLN A 78 -6.82 13.19 -4.46
CA GLN A 78 -5.64 13.17 -5.33
C GLN A 78 -4.93 11.83 -5.23
N GLU A 79 -4.51 11.27 -6.38
CA GLU A 79 -3.59 10.14 -6.44
C GLU A 79 -2.20 10.68 -6.79
N ILE A 80 -1.32 10.73 -5.79
CA ILE A 80 0.02 11.33 -5.90
C ILE A 80 1.04 10.22 -6.16
N PRO A 81 1.70 10.17 -7.32
CA PRO A 81 2.80 9.24 -7.56
C PRO A 81 4.02 9.68 -6.75
N PHE A 82 4.55 8.77 -5.94
CA PHE A 82 5.74 8.99 -5.13
C PHE A 82 6.72 7.85 -5.31
N TRP A 83 7.89 8.18 -5.83
CA TRP A 83 8.97 7.24 -6.09
C TRP A 83 10.07 7.32 -5.04
N PHE A 84 10.64 6.17 -4.67
CA PHE A 84 11.82 6.13 -3.81
C PHE A 84 12.62 4.85 -4.05
N ASN A 85 13.90 4.90 -3.67
CA ASN A 85 14.80 3.75 -3.65
C ASN A 85 15.13 3.37 -2.22
N THR A 86 15.30 2.07 -1.99
CA THR A 86 15.68 1.48 -0.70
C THR A 86 17.08 0.88 -0.82
N THR A 87 17.94 1.10 0.17
CA THR A 87 19.36 0.69 0.09
C THR A 87 19.78 -0.28 1.18
N ARG A 88 18.96 -0.47 2.22
CA ARG A 88 19.26 -1.34 3.36
C ARG A 88 18.01 -2.11 3.75
N THR A 89 18.14 -3.43 3.80
CA THR A 89 17.09 -4.32 4.30
C THR A 89 16.78 -4.07 5.78
N GLY A 90 15.57 -4.43 6.19
CA GLY A 90 15.08 -4.30 7.57
C GLY A 90 13.68 -3.73 7.65
N SER A 91 13.14 -3.72 8.86
CA SER A 91 11.82 -3.15 9.18
C SER A 91 11.98 -1.79 9.83
N PHE A 92 11.26 -0.79 9.32
CA PHE A 92 11.35 0.58 9.80
C PHE A 92 9.97 1.21 9.96
N ASP A 93 9.85 2.18 10.86
CA ASP A 93 8.58 2.82 11.13
C ASP A 93 8.16 3.77 10.00
N ILE A 94 6.88 3.67 9.64
CA ILE A 94 6.12 4.69 8.95
C ILE A 94 5.32 5.46 10.00
N ALA A 95 5.37 6.78 9.96
CA ALA A 95 4.60 7.63 10.87
C ALA A 95 3.85 8.71 10.10
N CYS A 96 2.70 9.13 10.64
CA CYS A 96 2.05 10.33 10.16
C CYS A 96 2.79 11.58 10.66
N ALA A 97 3.24 12.45 9.74
CA ALA A 97 3.96 13.67 10.08
C ALA A 97 3.11 14.95 10.08
N GLN A 98 1.82 14.83 9.74
CA GLN A 98 0.85 15.91 9.70
C GLN A 98 -0.22 15.67 10.75
N LEU A 99 -0.59 16.69 11.53
CA LEU A 99 -1.64 16.55 12.55
C LEU A 99 -2.98 16.24 11.87
N CYS A 100 -3.34 14.95 11.84
CA CYS A 100 -4.48 14.42 11.09
C CYS A 100 -5.71 14.12 11.96
N GLY A 101 -5.76 14.67 13.18
CA GLY A 101 -6.91 14.55 14.07
C GLY A 101 -6.74 13.54 15.21
N LEU A 102 -7.86 13.01 15.67
CA LEU A 102 -7.92 12.19 16.89
C LEU A 102 -7.27 10.82 16.63
N GLY A 103 -6.23 10.49 17.40
CA GLY A 103 -5.44 9.27 17.19
C GLY A 103 -4.18 9.45 16.35
N HIS A 104 -3.87 10.68 15.90
CA HIS A 104 -2.64 11.00 15.14
C HIS A 104 -1.36 10.37 15.74
N TYR A 105 -1.19 10.44 17.06
CA TYR A 105 -0.02 9.89 17.77
C TYR A 105 0.12 8.35 17.69
N ARG A 106 -0.95 7.64 17.34
CA ARG A 106 -0.99 6.18 17.16
C ARG A 106 -0.89 5.76 15.69
N MET A 107 -0.95 6.71 14.76
CA MET A 107 -0.96 6.43 13.34
C MET A 107 0.45 6.02 12.87
N ARG A 108 0.70 4.72 12.93
CA ARG A 108 1.96 4.08 12.60
C ARG A 108 1.73 2.89 11.68
N GLY A 109 2.68 2.68 10.80
CA GLY A 109 2.83 1.45 10.03
C GLY A 109 4.29 1.04 10.01
N GLN A 110 4.62 -0.03 9.29
CA GLN A 110 5.98 -0.48 9.08
C GLN A 110 6.26 -0.64 7.59
N ILE A 111 7.46 -0.22 7.18
CA ILE A 111 8.02 -0.58 5.88
C ILE A 111 9.01 -1.72 6.10
N HIS A 112 8.84 -2.81 5.37
CA HIS A 112 9.74 -3.96 5.36
C HIS A 112 10.52 -3.94 4.05
N ILE A 113 11.81 -3.64 4.15
CA ILE A 113 12.73 -3.68 3.01
C ILE A 113 13.38 -5.05 3.00
N GLN A 114 13.13 -5.83 1.96
CA GLN A 114 13.55 -7.22 1.86
C GLN A 114 14.46 -7.44 0.66
N THR A 115 15.11 -8.60 0.57
CA THR A 115 15.78 -8.97 -0.68
C THR A 115 14.73 -9.21 -1.77
N GLN A 116 15.11 -9.14 -3.04
CA GLN A 116 14.17 -9.41 -4.13
C GLN A 116 13.54 -10.80 -3.99
N ALA A 117 14.34 -11.83 -3.65
CA ALA A 117 13.86 -13.19 -3.48
C ALA A 117 12.86 -13.33 -2.32
N ASP A 118 13.12 -12.67 -1.18
CA ASP A 118 12.20 -12.69 -0.03
C ASP A 118 10.90 -11.95 -0.35
N PHE A 119 10.99 -10.82 -1.07
CA PHE A 119 9.81 -10.07 -1.50
C PHE A 119 8.95 -10.88 -2.47
N ASP A 120 9.55 -11.58 -3.42
CA ASP A 120 8.85 -12.43 -4.38
C ASP A 120 8.18 -13.62 -3.66
N ALA A 121 8.83 -14.20 -2.65
CA ALA A 121 8.25 -15.24 -1.82
C ALA A 121 7.05 -14.72 -1.01
N TRP A 122 7.20 -13.56 -0.36
CA TRP A 122 6.11 -12.91 0.37
C TRP A 122 4.91 -12.59 -0.55
N LEU A 123 5.16 -12.09 -1.75
CA LEU A 123 4.11 -11.78 -2.73
C LEU A 123 3.34 -13.05 -3.13
N ALA A 124 4.05 -14.17 -3.32
CA ALA A 124 3.42 -15.44 -3.66
C ALA A 124 2.54 -15.99 -2.52
N GLU A 125 2.93 -15.81 -1.26
CA GLU A 125 2.14 -16.22 -0.09
C GLU A 125 0.81 -15.45 0.00
N GLN A 126 0.83 -14.14 -0.20
CA GLN A 126 -0.38 -13.31 -0.13
C GLN A 126 -1.41 -13.69 -1.20
N GLN A 127 -0.95 -14.11 -2.37
CA GLN A 127 -1.80 -14.55 -3.47
C GLN A 127 -2.43 -15.92 -3.26
N VAL A 128 -1.85 -16.74 -2.38
CA VAL A 128 -2.44 -18.03 -1.99
C VAL A 128 -3.50 -17.81 -0.92
N GLU A 129 -3.23 -16.96 0.07
CA GLU A 129 -4.13 -16.66 1.19
C GLU A 129 -5.47 -16.09 0.67
N GLU A 130 -5.44 -15.15 -0.28
CA GLU A 130 -6.66 -14.59 -0.89
C GLU A 130 -7.46 -15.63 -1.69
N SER A 131 -6.78 -16.60 -2.31
CA SER A 131 -7.43 -17.71 -3.02
C SER A 131 -8.04 -18.76 -2.08
N GLU A 132 -7.64 -18.82 -0.82
CA GLU A 132 -8.22 -19.75 0.17
C GLU A 132 -9.43 -19.12 0.87
N ASP A 133 -9.40 -17.81 1.12
CA ASP A 133 -10.52 -17.05 1.69
C ASP A 133 -11.75 -17.04 0.76
N GLU A 134 -11.58 -17.04 -0.57
CA GLU A 134 -12.70 -17.18 -1.53
C GLU A 134 -13.40 -18.55 -1.49
N PHE A 135 -12.75 -19.59 -0.94
CA PHE A 135 -13.28 -20.96 -0.89
C PHE A 135 -13.74 -21.38 0.51
N SER A 136 -13.59 -20.51 1.51
CA SER A 136 -14.14 -20.71 2.84
C SER A 136 -15.46 -19.95 3.01
N PHE A 137 -16.57 -20.68 2.83
CA PHE A 137 -17.93 -20.24 3.18
C PHE A 137 -18.52 -21.17 4.25
#